data_AF-A0A349KXU2-F1
#
_entry.id   AF-A0A349KXU2-F1
#
_cell.length_a   1.000
_cell.length_b   1.000
_cell.length_c   1.000
_cell.angle_alpha   90.00
_cell.angle_beta   90.00
_cell.angle_gamma   90.00
#
_symmetry.space_group_name_H-M   'P 1'
#
loop_
_entity.id
_entity.type
_entity.pdbx_description
1 polymer ?
#
loop_
_entity_poly.entity_id
_entity_poly.type
_entity_poly.pdbx_seq_one_letter_code
_entity_poly.pdbx_strand_id
1 'polypeptide(L)'
;MSALHALQADFQDYVLGDGAVAPAMAAAVCAQPGLGVAARLAIYHNAYRARMREALAEAYDKTWSYVGDDMFADLAAGYLAAHPSRFRNLRWFGGDFAAHAALALPDYPFIAELARFEWSLGLAFDAADVAPLVAADFGALAPHEWGGLTFGLHPSLHMLELHWNAVALWQALDAAGEPPEAERVPGAVCWLVWRHAGQPHFRSLEPPEAD
;
A
#
# COMPACT_ATOMS: atom_id res chain seq x y z
N MET A 1 30.97 -9.19 -16.61
CA MET A 1 30.36 -8.36 -15.56
C MET A 1 31.36 -7.27 -15.19
N SER A 2 30.97 -6.00 -15.13
CA SER A 2 31.91 -4.90 -14.84
C SER A 2 32.19 -4.79 -13.33
N ALA A 3 33.33 -4.19 -12.96
CA ALA A 3 33.66 -3.92 -11.55
C ALA A 3 32.59 -3.03 -10.86
N LEU A 4 32.02 -2.06 -11.59
CA LEU A 4 30.93 -1.22 -11.09
C LEU A 4 29.68 -2.03 -10.79
N HIS A 5 29.30 -2.96 -11.68
CA HIS A 5 28.13 -3.80 -11.48
C HIS A 5 28.28 -4.68 -10.23
N ALA A 6 29.46 -5.27 -10.02
CA ALA A 6 29.73 -6.06 -8.82
C ALA A 6 29.61 -5.21 -7.54
N LEU A 7 30.20 -4.01 -7.52
CA LEU A 7 30.09 -3.10 -6.39
C LEU A 7 28.63 -2.70 -6.09
N GLN A 8 27.84 -2.41 -7.12
CA GLN A 8 26.43 -2.07 -6.97
C GLN A 8 25.60 -3.23 -6.43
N ALA A 9 25.85 -4.44 -6.91
CA ALA A 9 25.19 -5.64 -6.43
C ALA A 9 25.55 -5.92 -4.96
N ASP A 10 26.84 -5.93 -4.62
CA ASP A 10 27.30 -6.15 -3.23
C ASP A 10 26.71 -5.10 -2.27
N PHE A 11 26.61 -3.84 -2.70
CA PHE A 11 26.06 -2.77 -1.86
C PHE A 11 24.56 -2.90 -1.68
N GLN A 12 23.84 -3.26 -2.75
CA GLN A 12 22.41 -3.55 -2.69
C GLN A 12 22.14 -4.73 -1.75
N ASP A 13 22.90 -5.82 -1.89
CA ASP A 13 22.78 -7.01 -1.04
C ASP A 13 23.04 -6.65 0.43
N TYR A 14 24.01 -5.79 0.72
CA TYR A 14 24.25 -5.29 2.07
C TYR A 14 23.06 -4.48 2.63
N VAL A 15 22.54 -3.53 1.84
CA VAL A 15 21.44 -2.66 2.29
C VAL A 15 20.15 -3.45 2.54
N LEU A 16 19.85 -4.41 1.66
CA LEU A 16 18.64 -5.24 1.70
C LEU A 16 18.76 -6.45 2.63
N GLY A 17 19.98 -6.95 2.85
CA GLY A 17 20.27 -8.12 3.70
C GLY A 17 20.24 -7.81 5.19
N ASP A 18 20.82 -8.67 6.02
CA ASP A 18 20.80 -8.59 7.48
C ASP A 18 21.76 -7.55 8.11
N GLY A 19 22.48 -6.79 7.26
CA GLY A 19 23.46 -5.81 7.70
C GLY A 19 24.83 -6.40 8.02
N ALA A 20 25.09 -7.67 7.71
CA ALA A 20 26.42 -8.26 7.78
C ALA A 20 27.35 -7.65 6.71
N VAL A 21 28.46 -7.07 7.14
CA VAL A 21 29.43 -6.45 6.22
C VAL A 21 30.36 -7.52 5.65
N ALA A 22 30.17 -7.87 4.38
CA ALA A 22 31.09 -8.74 3.65
C ALA A 22 32.47 -8.07 3.48
N PRO A 23 33.59 -8.83 3.52
CA PRO A 23 34.93 -8.27 3.36
C PRO A 23 35.13 -7.47 2.06
N ALA A 24 34.52 -7.92 0.96
CA ALA A 24 34.56 -7.21 -0.32
C ALA A 24 33.89 -5.81 -0.23
N MET A 25 32.74 -5.73 0.46
CA MET A 25 32.05 -4.46 0.70
C MET A 25 32.87 -3.55 1.62
N ALA A 26 33.43 -4.09 2.70
CA ALA A 26 34.30 -3.31 3.59
C ALA A 26 35.51 -2.70 2.85
N ALA A 27 36.16 -3.50 1.99
CA ALA A 27 37.33 -3.06 1.22
C ALA A 27 36.98 -2.03 0.14
N ALA A 28 35.76 -2.03 -0.37
CA ALA A 28 35.31 -1.07 -1.38
C ALA A 28 35.02 0.33 -0.81
N VAL A 29 34.86 0.46 0.51
CA VAL A 29 34.57 1.72 1.16
C VAL A 29 35.87 2.46 1.51
N CYS A 30 36.09 3.63 0.90
CA CYS A 30 37.27 4.45 1.19
C CYS A 30 37.35 4.84 2.67
N ALA A 31 38.55 4.72 3.25
CA ALA A 31 38.83 5.20 4.59
C ALA A 31 38.68 6.72 4.68
N GLN A 32 38.00 7.21 5.71
CA GLN A 32 37.79 8.62 5.98
C GLN A 32 37.89 8.87 7.49
N PRO A 33 38.32 10.07 7.92
CA PRO A 33 38.25 10.46 9.34
C PRO A 33 36.79 10.46 9.84
N GLY A 34 36.59 10.10 11.11
CA GLY A 34 35.27 10.05 11.73
C GLY A 34 34.74 8.63 11.87
N LEU A 35 33.58 8.34 11.27
CA LEU A 35 32.92 7.03 11.39
C LEU A 35 33.69 5.94 10.64
N GLY A 36 33.89 4.80 11.31
CA GLY A 36 34.44 3.60 10.69
C GLY A 36 33.56 3.05 9.57
N VAL A 37 34.13 2.22 8.69
CA VAL A 37 33.46 1.63 7.52
C VAL A 37 32.13 0.97 7.88
N ALA A 38 32.12 0.11 8.91
CA ALA A 38 30.90 -0.58 9.35
C ALA A 38 29.81 0.38 9.82
N ALA A 39 30.17 1.42 10.58
CA ALA A 39 29.19 2.42 11.04
C ALA A 39 28.63 3.25 9.86
N ARG A 40 29.47 3.57 8.87
CA ARG A 40 29.03 4.28 7.66
C ARG A 40 28.07 3.44 6.81
N LEU A 41 28.37 2.15 6.64
CA LEU A 41 27.49 1.21 5.97
C LEU A 41 26.16 1.05 6.73
N ALA A 42 26.22 0.91 8.06
CA ALA A 42 25.04 0.77 8.91
C ALA A 42 24.05 1.94 8.76
N ILE A 43 24.53 3.16 8.50
CA ILE A 43 23.65 4.31 8.19
C ILE A 43 22.73 4.00 7.01
N TYR A 44 23.26 3.45 5.91
CA TYR A 44 22.45 3.14 4.72
C TYR A 44 21.48 1.99 4.97
N HIS A 45 21.96 0.92 5.63
CA HIS A 45 21.14 -0.23 6.01
C HIS A 45 19.94 0.18 6.88
N ASN A 46 20.18 1.05 7.86
CA ASN A 46 19.16 1.51 8.79
C ASN A 46 18.25 2.57 8.16
N ALA A 47 18.80 3.50 7.39
CA ALA A 47 18.02 4.53 6.69
C ALA A 47 17.05 3.91 5.67
N TYR A 48 17.46 2.86 4.95
CA TYR A 48 16.56 2.14 4.05
C TYR A 48 15.31 1.63 4.79
N ARG A 49 15.50 0.89 5.90
CA ARG A 49 14.41 0.35 6.72
C ARG A 49 13.52 1.44 7.30
N ALA A 50 14.13 2.50 7.84
CA ALA A 50 13.39 3.65 8.36
C ALA A 50 12.47 4.25 7.29
N ARG A 51 12.98 4.49 6.08
CA ARG A 51 12.19 5.04 4.97
C ARG A 51 11.09 4.10 4.48
N MET A 52 11.33 2.78 4.48
CA MET A 52 10.30 1.80 4.12
C MET A 52 9.16 1.81 5.14
N ARG A 53 9.49 1.86 6.44
CA ARG A 53 8.49 1.97 7.50
C ARG A 53 7.74 3.31 7.42
N GLU A 54 8.42 4.41 7.19
CA GLU A 54 7.81 5.74 6.99
C GLU A 54 6.82 5.73 5.83
N ALA A 55 7.18 5.12 4.70
CA ALA A 55 6.27 5.02 3.55
C ALA A 55 5.04 4.17 3.83
N LEU A 56 5.20 3.06 4.58
CA LEU A 56 4.05 2.28 5.04
C LEU A 56 3.18 3.10 5.98
N ALA A 57 3.77 3.82 6.93
CA ALA A 57 3.04 4.67 7.86
C ALA A 57 2.24 5.77 7.14
N GLU A 58 2.80 6.37 6.09
CA GLU A 58 2.10 7.34 5.25
C GLU A 58 0.97 6.71 4.43
N ALA A 59 1.20 5.52 3.85
CA ALA A 59 0.19 4.82 3.07
C ALA A 59 -0.93 4.18 3.93
N TYR A 60 -0.66 3.95 5.21
CA TYR A 60 -1.51 3.23 6.16
C TYR A 60 -1.70 4.00 7.48
N ASP A 61 -1.84 5.32 7.42
CA ASP A 61 -1.91 6.21 8.59
C ASP A 61 -3.00 5.82 9.59
N LYS A 62 -4.20 5.49 9.11
CA LYS A 62 -5.31 5.07 9.97
C LYS A 62 -5.08 3.68 10.52
N THR A 63 -4.56 2.76 9.71
CA THR A 63 -4.16 1.44 10.21
C THR A 63 -3.11 1.57 11.31
N TRP A 64 -2.08 2.40 11.12
CA TRP A 64 -1.04 2.68 12.12
C TRP A 64 -1.64 3.30 13.39
N SER A 65 -2.46 4.34 13.24
CA SER A 65 -3.13 5.01 14.36
C SER A 65 -3.99 4.04 15.17
N TYR A 66 -4.64 3.08 14.51
CA TYR A 66 -5.48 2.09 15.17
C TYR A 66 -4.67 1.03 15.93
N VAL A 67 -3.61 0.49 15.32
CA VAL A 67 -2.82 -0.60 15.90
C VAL A 67 -1.76 -0.12 16.92
N GLY A 68 -1.38 1.15 16.83
CA GLY A 68 -0.33 1.76 17.65
C GLY A 68 1.10 1.47 17.14
N ASP A 69 2.06 2.20 17.73
CA ASP A 69 3.44 2.25 17.25
C ASP A 69 4.15 0.89 17.25
N ASP A 70 4.06 0.14 18.34
CA ASP A 70 4.79 -1.12 18.50
C ASP A 70 4.29 -2.19 17.51
N MET A 71 2.96 -2.39 17.45
CA MET A 71 2.36 -3.37 16.54
C MET A 71 2.56 -2.98 15.07
N PHE A 72 2.48 -1.69 14.75
CA PHE A 72 2.76 -1.23 13.39
C PHE A 72 4.23 -1.44 13.02
N ALA A 73 5.17 -1.17 13.94
CA ALA A 73 6.59 -1.36 13.70
C ALA A 73 6.92 -2.83 13.40
N ASP A 74 6.32 -3.77 14.14
CA ASP A 74 6.49 -5.21 13.92
C ASP A 74 5.90 -5.65 12.58
N LEU A 75 4.68 -5.20 12.24
CA LEU A 75 4.06 -5.45 10.94
C LEU A 75 4.90 -4.91 9.78
N ALA A 76 5.39 -3.68 9.89
CA ALA A 76 6.20 -3.05 8.86
C ALA A 76 7.55 -3.76 8.67
N ALA A 77 8.19 -4.19 9.75
CA ALA A 77 9.43 -4.94 9.71
C ALA A 77 9.21 -6.34 9.08
N GLY A 78 8.16 -7.04 9.48
CA GLY A 78 7.77 -8.33 8.89
C GLY A 78 7.42 -8.22 7.41
N TYR A 79 6.68 -7.19 7.03
CA TYR A 79 6.32 -6.91 5.65
C TYR A 79 7.57 -6.67 4.80
N LEU A 80 8.48 -5.81 5.26
CA LEU A 80 9.71 -5.48 4.55
C LEU A 80 10.61 -6.71 4.35
N ALA A 81 10.70 -7.58 5.36
CA ALA A 81 11.46 -8.82 5.27
C ALA A 81 10.88 -9.79 4.24
N ALA A 82 9.54 -9.91 4.18
CA ALA A 82 8.85 -10.79 3.24
C ALA A 82 8.72 -10.19 1.82
N HIS A 83 8.66 -8.86 1.71
CA HIS A 83 8.40 -8.12 0.47
C HIS A 83 9.44 -7.00 0.28
N PRO A 84 10.73 -7.31 0.02
CA PRO A 84 11.71 -6.29 -0.31
C PRO A 84 11.24 -5.42 -1.48
N SER A 85 11.40 -4.10 -1.37
CA SER A 85 10.91 -3.19 -2.42
C SER A 85 11.57 -3.50 -3.77
N ARG A 86 10.72 -3.66 -4.80
CA ARG A 86 11.14 -3.82 -6.20
C ARG A 86 10.81 -2.59 -7.04
N PHE A 87 10.27 -1.55 -6.40
CA PHE A 87 9.78 -0.36 -7.07
C PHE A 87 10.82 0.77 -7.00
N ARG A 88 10.93 1.52 -8.10
CA ARG A 88 11.69 2.78 -8.11
C ARG A 88 10.91 3.94 -7.47
N ASN A 89 9.58 3.80 -7.40
CA ASN A 89 8.69 4.75 -6.76
C ASN A 89 8.14 4.12 -5.48
N LEU A 90 8.42 4.77 -4.35
CA LEU A 90 8.07 4.26 -3.03
C LEU A 90 6.55 4.31 -2.76
N ARG A 91 5.79 5.10 -3.53
CA ARG A 91 4.33 5.13 -3.46
C ARG A 91 3.69 3.75 -3.59
N TRP A 92 4.29 2.85 -4.37
CA TRP A 92 3.77 1.51 -4.63
C TRP A 92 4.26 0.46 -3.62
N PHE A 93 5.17 0.84 -2.72
CA PHE A 93 5.61 -0.03 -1.64
C PHE A 93 4.51 -0.09 -0.58
N GLY A 94 4.01 -1.30 -0.32
CA GLY A 94 2.88 -1.52 0.58
C GLY A 94 1.71 -2.25 -0.08
N GLY A 95 1.66 -2.42 -1.41
CA GLY A 95 0.48 -3.02 -2.07
C GLY A 95 0.02 -4.39 -1.52
N ASP A 96 0.94 -5.17 -0.96
CA ASP A 96 0.65 -6.48 -0.34
C ASP A 96 0.55 -6.43 1.20
N PHE A 97 0.61 -5.24 1.81
CA PHE A 97 0.65 -5.06 3.26
C PHE A 97 -0.63 -5.54 3.95
N ALA A 98 -1.80 -5.30 3.34
CA ALA A 98 -3.07 -5.82 3.86
C ALA A 98 -3.09 -7.36 3.90
N ALA A 99 -2.58 -8.02 2.85
CA ALA A 99 -2.47 -9.48 2.82
C ALA A 99 -1.44 -9.99 3.84
N HIS A 100 -0.33 -9.28 4.01
CA HIS A 100 0.64 -9.58 5.07
C HIS A 100 0.04 -9.44 6.47
N ALA A 101 -0.70 -8.36 6.75
CA ALA A 101 -1.37 -8.14 8.02
C ALA A 101 -2.39 -9.25 8.33
N ALA A 102 -3.13 -9.74 7.33
CA ALA A 102 -4.06 -10.86 7.49
C ALA A 102 -3.36 -12.15 7.95
N LEU A 103 -2.12 -12.38 7.50
CA LEU A 103 -1.32 -13.54 7.92
C LEU A 103 -0.66 -13.32 9.28
N ALA A 104 -0.19 -12.09 9.56
CA ALA A 104 0.52 -11.75 10.78
C ALA A 104 -0.42 -11.63 12.00
N LEU A 105 -1.68 -11.23 11.78
CA LEU A 105 -2.68 -10.97 12.82
C LEU A 105 -3.99 -11.73 12.53
N PRO A 106 -3.98 -13.08 12.53
CA PRO A 106 -5.16 -13.88 12.18
C PRO A 106 -6.33 -13.69 13.15
N ASP A 107 -6.04 -13.32 14.40
CA ASP A 107 -7.05 -13.05 15.44
C ASP A 107 -7.70 -11.66 15.29
N TYR A 108 -7.13 -10.79 14.45
CA TYR A 108 -7.60 -9.42 14.21
C TYR A 108 -7.81 -9.12 12.72
N PRO A 109 -8.68 -9.90 12.03
CA PRO A 109 -8.85 -9.81 10.57
C PRO A 109 -9.35 -8.45 10.08
N PHE A 110 -10.01 -7.67 10.94
CA PHE A 110 -10.46 -6.31 10.62
C PHE A 110 -9.30 -5.33 10.37
N ILE A 111 -8.10 -5.57 10.90
CA ILE A 111 -6.91 -4.74 10.64
C ILE A 111 -6.50 -4.86 9.17
N ALA A 112 -6.54 -6.07 8.61
CA ALA A 112 -6.25 -6.28 7.20
C ALA A 112 -7.32 -5.64 6.30
N GLU A 113 -8.59 -5.66 6.71
CA GLU A 113 -9.66 -4.98 5.99
C GLU A 113 -9.53 -3.46 6.05
N LEU A 114 -9.14 -2.90 7.20
CA LEU A 114 -8.82 -1.48 7.36
C LEU A 114 -7.68 -1.06 6.42
N ALA A 115 -6.58 -1.81 6.42
CA ALA A 115 -5.45 -1.57 5.52
C ALA A 115 -5.86 -1.68 4.05
N ARG A 116 -6.66 -2.67 3.69
CA ARG A 116 -7.14 -2.84 2.29
C ARG A 116 -8.01 -1.68 1.84
N PHE A 117 -8.92 -1.22 2.71
CA PHE A 117 -9.74 -0.04 2.44
C PHE A 117 -8.86 1.20 2.25
N GLU A 118 -7.95 1.46 3.19
CA GLU A 118 -7.05 2.60 3.15
C GLU A 118 -6.18 2.63 1.89
N TRP A 119 -5.59 1.49 1.51
CA TRP A 119 -4.82 1.39 0.27
C TRP A 119 -5.64 1.71 -0.97
N SER A 120 -6.91 1.30 -1.01
CA SER A 120 -7.79 1.55 -2.15
C SER A 120 -8.11 3.04 -2.34
N LEU A 121 -8.15 3.84 -1.27
CA LEU A 121 -8.29 5.29 -1.36
C LEU A 121 -7.09 5.89 -2.08
N GLY A 122 -5.88 5.44 -1.73
CA GLY A 122 -4.67 5.81 -2.43
C GLY A 122 -4.68 5.37 -3.90
N LEU A 123 -5.08 4.14 -4.20
CA LEU A 123 -5.15 3.66 -5.58
C LEU A 123 -6.12 4.50 -6.43
N ALA A 124 -7.28 4.85 -5.88
CA ALA A 124 -8.23 5.74 -6.53
C ALA A 124 -7.61 7.12 -6.78
N PHE A 125 -6.89 7.67 -5.81
CA PHE A 125 -6.21 8.96 -5.93
C PHE A 125 -5.16 8.97 -7.04
N ASP A 126 -4.31 7.94 -7.13
CA ASP A 126 -3.20 7.85 -8.10
C ASP A 126 -3.58 7.28 -9.47
N ALA A 127 -4.84 6.89 -9.66
CA ALA A 127 -5.30 6.33 -10.91
C ALA A 127 -5.09 7.27 -12.10
N ALA A 128 -4.91 6.70 -13.30
CA ALA A 128 -4.77 7.49 -14.52
C ALA A 128 -5.98 8.40 -14.74
N ASP A 129 -5.73 9.64 -15.19
CA ASP A 129 -6.80 10.55 -15.62
C ASP A 129 -7.40 10.08 -16.93
N VAL A 130 -8.62 9.55 -16.87
CA VAL A 130 -9.39 9.11 -18.03
C VAL A 130 -10.72 9.85 -18.04
N ALA A 131 -11.13 10.33 -19.21
CA ALA A 131 -12.46 10.94 -19.34
C ALA A 131 -13.54 9.86 -19.16
N PRO A 132 -14.48 10.01 -18.22
CA PRO A 132 -15.58 9.08 -18.09
C PRO A 132 -16.51 9.20 -19.31
N LEU A 133 -17.18 8.10 -19.66
CA LEU A 133 -18.22 8.11 -20.67
C LEU A 133 -19.37 9.04 -20.25
N VAL A 134 -19.83 9.86 -21.18
CA VAL A 134 -20.97 10.76 -21.02
C VAL A 134 -22.13 10.33 -21.92
N ALA A 135 -23.35 10.74 -21.58
CA ALA A 135 -24.55 10.41 -22.36
C ALA A 135 -24.42 10.76 -23.86
N ALA A 136 -23.68 11.83 -24.18
CA ALA A 136 -23.43 12.26 -25.56
C ALA A 136 -22.62 11.24 -26.38
N ASP A 137 -21.73 10.47 -25.75
CA ASP A 137 -20.92 9.46 -26.44
C ASP A 137 -21.79 8.34 -27.02
N PHE A 138 -22.90 8.03 -26.36
CA PHE A 138 -23.87 7.03 -26.83
C PHE A 138 -24.71 7.51 -28.00
N GLY A 139 -24.97 8.82 -28.09
CA GLY A 139 -25.73 9.40 -29.19
C GLY A 139 -25.01 9.31 -30.55
N ALA A 140 -23.70 9.10 -30.54
CA ALA A 140 -22.89 8.94 -31.75
C ALA A 140 -22.86 7.50 -32.30
N LEU A 141 -23.35 6.51 -31.54
CA LEU A 141 -23.28 5.09 -31.89
C LEU A 141 -24.42 4.68 -32.82
N ALA A 142 -24.10 4.03 -33.93
CA ALA A 142 -25.08 3.51 -34.87
C ALA A 142 -25.87 2.34 -34.24
N PRO A 143 -27.17 2.16 -34.54
CA PRO A 143 -28.02 1.13 -33.93
C PRO A 143 -27.46 -0.30 -33.95
N HIS A 144 -26.67 -0.66 -34.98
CA HIS A 144 -26.08 -1.99 -35.11
C HIS A 144 -24.85 -2.22 -34.21
N GLU A 145 -24.25 -1.15 -33.67
CA GLU A 145 -23.09 -1.23 -32.77
C GLU A 145 -23.50 -1.54 -31.33
N TRP A 146 -24.75 -1.23 -30.96
CA TRP A 146 -25.28 -1.38 -29.60
C TRP A 146 -25.18 -2.81 -29.06
N GLY A 147 -25.40 -3.82 -29.90
CA GLY A 147 -25.39 -5.23 -29.48
C GLY A 147 -24.01 -5.76 -29.07
N GLY A 148 -22.93 -5.05 -29.42
CA GLY A 148 -21.55 -5.45 -29.13
C GLY A 148 -20.82 -4.60 -28.09
N LEU A 149 -21.50 -3.62 -27.47
CA LEU A 149 -20.87 -2.72 -26.52
C LEU A 149 -20.47 -3.46 -25.25
N THR A 150 -19.25 -3.21 -24.80
CA THR A 150 -18.74 -3.64 -23.49
C THR A 150 -18.31 -2.41 -22.70
N PHE A 151 -18.51 -2.46 -21.39
CA PHE A 151 -18.10 -1.39 -20.48
C PHE A 151 -16.94 -1.86 -19.62
N GLY A 152 -15.95 -0.99 -19.50
CA GLY A 152 -14.91 -1.09 -18.48
C GLY A 152 -15.20 -0.12 -17.34
N LEU A 153 -14.79 -0.49 -16.13
CA LEU A 153 -14.81 0.42 -15.00
C LEU A 153 -13.74 1.50 -15.18
N HIS A 154 -14.00 2.71 -14.67
CA HIS A 154 -13.00 3.76 -14.65
C HIS A 154 -11.77 3.29 -13.85
N PRO A 155 -10.52 3.60 -14.26
CA PRO A 155 -9.32 3.07 -13.58
C PRO A 155 -9.21 3.42 -12.09
N SER A 156 -9.86 4.49 -11.64
CA SER A 156 -9.90 4.87 -10.23
C SER A 156 -10.89 4.05 -9.40
N LEU A 157 -11.79 3.30 -10.04
CA LEU A 157 -12.87 2.61 -9.37
C LEU A 157 -12.38 1.24 -8.86
N HIS A 158 -12.46 1.07 -7.55
CA HIS A 158 -12.12 -0.15 -6.84
C HIS A 158 -13.35 -0.67 -6.09
N MET A 159 -13.57 -1.98 -6.17
CA MET A 159 -14.60 -2.68 -5.42
C MET A 159 -13.95 -3.48 -4.30
N LEU A 160 -14.48 -3.36 -3.09
CA LEU A 160 -13.99 -4.06 -1.92
C LEU A 160 -15.14 -4.77 -1.21
N GLU A 161 -15.01 -6.07 -1.05
CA GLU A 161 -15.91 -6.85 -0.20
C GLU A 161 -15.33 -6.92 1.22
N LEU A 162 -15.99 -6.30 2.20
CA LEU A 162 -15.56 -6.21 3.60
C LEU A 162 -16.53 -6.95 4.53
N HIS A 163 -16.00 -7.69 5.49
CA HIS A 163 -16.75 -8.47 6.49
C HIS A 163 -16.78 -7.81 7.87
N TRP A 164 -16.04 -6.72 8.06
CA TRP A 164 -15.96 -5.96 9.29
C TRP A 164 -16.32 -4.50 9.04
N ASN A 165 -16.59 -3.78 10.12
CA ASN A 165 -16.87 -2.34 10.10
C ASN A 165 -15.64 -1.46 9.79
N ALA A 166 -14.70 -1.94 8.96
CA ALA A 166 -13.42 -1.29 8.65
C ALA A 166 -13.57 0.16 8.14
N VAL A 167 -14.61 0.45 7.35
CA VAL A 167 -14.87 1.82 6.88
C VAL A 167 -15.31 2.74 8.02
N ALA A 168 -16.10 2.24 8.98
CA ALA A 168 -16.48 3.01 10.15
C ALA A 168 -15.28 3.28 11.07
N LEU A 169 -14.40 2.29 11.24
CA LEU A 169 -13.11 2.48 11.93
C LEU A 169 -12.29 3.59 11.25
N TRP A 170 -12.13 3.49 9.93
CA TRP A 170 -11.38 4.48 9.15
C TRP A 170 -11.97 5.89 9.28
N GLN A 171 -13.29 6.04 9.13
CA GLN A 171 -13.98 7.34 9.21
C GLN A 171 -13.80 8.00 10.58
N ALA A 172 -13.90 7.23 11.66
CA ALA A 172 -13.69 7.75 13.01
C ALA A 172 -12.24 8.23 13.20
N LEU A 173 -11.26 7.44 12.76
CA LEU A 173 -9.83 7.80 12.84
C LEU A 173 -9.50 9.03 11.98
N ASP A 174 -10.09 9.14 10.78
CA ASP A 174 -9.90 10.28 9.89
C ASP A 174 -10.48 11.57 10.49
N ALA A 175 -11.60 11.47 11.21
CA ALA A 175 -12.17 12.57 11.98
C ALA A 175 -11.44 12.87 13.31
N ALA A 176 -10.31 12.19 13.59
CA ALA A 176 -9.60 12.23 14.87
C ALA A 176 -10.51 11.91 16.08
N GLY A 177 -11.51 11.07 15.87
CA GLY A 177 -12.43 10.57 16.88
C GLY A 177 -12.03 9.21 17.44
N GLU A 178 -12.80 8.74 18.41
CA GLU A 178 -12.66 7.39 18.96
C GLU A 178 -13.27 6.37 17.98
N PRO A 179 -12.50 5.38 17.49
CA PRO A 179 -13.05 4.36 16.62
C PRO A 179 -14.06 3.49 17.36
N PRO A 180 -15.15 3.05 16.70
CA PRO A 180 -16.07 2.09 17.30
C PRO A 180 -15.36 0.77 17.59
N GLU A 181 -16.01 -0.09 18.39
CA GLU A 181 -15.53 -1.46 18.56
C GLU A 181 -15.51 -2.19 17.22
N ALA A 182 -14.46 -2.97 16.97
CA ALA A 182 -14.36 -3.75 15.75
C ALA A 182 -15.40 -4.87 15.78
N GLU A 183 -16.31 -4.87 14.83
CA GLU A 183 -17.40 -5.84 14.76
C GLU A 183 -17.54 -6.43 13.36
N ARG A 184 -17.90 -7.71 13.33
CA ARG A 184 -18.19 -8.42 12.09
C ARG A 184 -19.59 -8.05 11.64
N VAL A 185 -19.72 -7.56 10.41
CA VAL A 185 -21.02 -7.17 9.85
C VAL A 185 -21.85 -8.40 9.46
N PRO A 186 -23.19 -8.30 9.41
CA PRO A 186 -24.04 -9.38 8.92
C PRO A 186 -23.80 -9.64 7.42
N GLY A 187 -22.93 -10.59 7.10
CA GLY A 187 -22.51 -10.89 5.74
C GLY A 187 -21.34 -10.02 5.27
N ALA A 188 -21.14 -9.94 3.97
CA ALA A 188 -20.13 -9.08 3.39
C ALA A 188 -20.78 -7.83 2.78
N VAL A 189 -20.19 -6.66 3.01
CA VAL A 189 -20.63 -5.39 2.42
C VAL A 189 -19.66 -5.02 1.30
N CYS A 190 -20.20 -4.84 0.10
CA CYS A 190 -19.42 -4.35 -1.03
C CYS A 190 -19.33 -2.82 -0.97
N TRP A 191 -18.12 -2.30 -1.04
CA TRP A 191 -17.79 -0.88 -1.07
C TRP A 191 -17.20 -0.51 -2.41
N LEU A 192 -17.70 0.60 -2.97
CA LEU A 192 -17.06 1.30 -4.07
C LEU A 192 -16.14 2.37 -3.52
N VAL A 193 -14.95 2.46 -4.10
CA VAL A 193 -13.99 3.55 -3.90
C VAL A 193 -13.61 4.11 -5.27
N TRP A 194 -13.70 5.42 -5.46
CA TRP A 194 -13.38 6.06 -6.74
C TRP A 194 -12.87 7.48 -6.56
N ARG A 195 -12.30 8.07 -7.62
CA ARG A 195 -11.87 9.47 -7.61
C ARG A 195 -12.93 10.37 -8.23
N HIS A 196 -13.30 11.44 -7.55
CA HIS A 196 -14.14 12.51 -8.09
C HIS A 196 -13.53 13.86 -7.71
N ALA A 197 -13.43 14.78 -8.68
CA ALA A 197 -12.80 16.08 -8.50
C ALA A 197 -11.39 16.04 -7.83
N GLY A 198 -10.60 15.01 -8.13
CA GLY A 198 -9.25 14.83 -7.60
C GLY A 198 -9.18 14.26 -6.18
N GLN A 199 -10.31 13.88 -5.57
CA GLN A 199 -10.37 13.30 -4.22
C GLN A 199 -10.97 11.89 -4.25
N PRO A 200 -10.54 10.97 -3.38
CA PRO A 200 -11.20 9.70 -3.18
C PRO A 200 -12.59 9.89 -2.55
N HIS A 201 -13.56 9.14 -3.06
CA HIS A 201 -14.91 9.00 -2.54
C HIS A 201 -15.21 7.53 -2.37
N PHE A 202 -16.13 7.21 -1.46
CA PHE A 202 -16.55 5.84 -1.25
C PHE A 202 -18.01 5.75 -0.82
N ARG A 203 -18.65 4.62 -1.12
CA ARG A 203 -20.02 4.28 -0.67
C ARG A 203 -20.19 2.76 -0.63
N SER A 204 -21.09 2.28 0.22
CA SER A 204 -21.55 0.90 0.14
C SER A 204 -22.51 0.71 -1.04
N LEU A 205 -22.53 -0.49 -1.58
CA LEU A 205 -23.51 -0.93 -2.58
C LEU A 205 -24.70 -1.57 -1.88
N GLU A 206 -25.90 -1.31 -2.40
CA GLU A 206 -27.05 -2.14 -2.05
C GLU A 206 -26.96 -3.49 -2.79
N PRO A 207 -27.56 -4.58 -2.28
CA PRO A 207 -27.46 -5.91 -2.87
C PRO A 207 -27.66 -5.99 -4.40
N PRO A 208 -28.66 -5.32 -5.02
CA PRO A 208 -28.84 -5.40 -6.47
C PRO A 208 -27.78 -4.66 -7.30
N GLU A 209 -26.91 -3.87 -6.69
CA GLU A 209 -25.75 -3.24 -7.35
C GLU A 209 -24.46 -4.08 -7.20
N ALA A 210 -24.47 -5.09 -6.30
CA ALA A 210 -23.29 -5.86 -5.93
C ALA A 210 -23.17 -7.23 -6.63
N ASP A 211 -24.28 -7.71 -7.23
CA ASP A 211 -24.35 -8.94 -8.05
C ASP A 211 -23.83 -8.71 -9.49
#